data_AF-A0A957KDW2-F1
#
_entry.id   AF-A0A957KDW2-F1
#
_cell.length_a   1.000
_cell.length_b   1.000
_cell.length_c   1.000
_cell.angle_alpha   90.00
_cell.angle_beta   90.00
_cell.angle_gamma   90.00
#
_symmetry.space_group_name_H-M   'P 1'
#
loop_
_entity.id
_entity.type
_entity.pdbx_description
1 polymer ?
#
loop_
_entity_poly.entity_id
_entity_poly.type
_entity_poly.pdbx_seq_one_letter_code
_entity_poly.pdbx_strand_id
1 'polypeptide(L)'
;TEPASLFRLYDGGATWHDLATLRDLPSASSWSFPPRPNSNLVRSITPDPHVTGRIFVAIEAGALVFSPDGGNQWHDRTPDSPLDTHTLLMHPLAPNRLYSAAGDGLRAPERGYNESYDAGATWHHSAEGRDHHYLWGMAIDPADPETVLVSASPNAYRAHHTRAEAYSTIYRKTADSVWQEARHGLPAPHGVVAPVLATNAQEPHTFYALTNKGLHRSQDAGQVWASLPVPWQDAYLNQHQQALLVVSA
;
A
#
# COMPACT_ATOMS: atom_id res chain seq x y z
N THR A 1 2.12 3.85 -14.41
CA THR A 1 2.68 4.23 -15.74
C THR A 1 3.80 5.22 -15.51
N GLU A 2 4.71 5.42 -16.47
CA GLU A 2 5.72 6.50 -16.42
C GLU A 2 5.64 7.27 -17.76
N PRO A 3 5.31 8.58 -17.77
CA PRO A 3 4.91 9.43 -16.64
C PRO A 3 3.58 8.96 -15.98
N ALA A 4 3.22 9.57 -14.84
CA ALA A 4 1.98 9.29 -14.13
C ALA A 4 0.75 9.59 -14.99
N SER A 5 0.04 8.53 -15.36
CA SER A 5 -1.13 8.56 -16.22
C SER A 5 -2.16 7.58 -15.68
N LEU A 6 -3.42 7.95 -15.81
CA LEU A 6 -4.56 7.12 -15.42
C LEU A 6 -5.46 6.94 -16.63
N PHE A 7 -5.85 5.69 -16.87
CA PHE A 7 -6.76 5.33 -17.94
C PHE A 7 -8.00 4.69 -17.35
N ARG A 8 -9.16 5.00 -17.93
CA ARG A 8 -10.43 4.42 -17.55
C ARG A 8 -11.09 3.73 -18.73
N LEU A 9 -11.67 2.57 -18.45
CA LEU A 9 -12.57 1.86 -19.36
C LEU A 9 -14.00 2.08 -18.89
N TYR A 10 -14.89 2.48 -19.80
CA TYR A 10 -16.31 2.60 -19.51
C TYR A 10 -17.05 1.34 -19.95
N ASP A 11 -17.98 0.86 -19.13
CA ASP A 11 -19.02 -0.12 -19.47
C ASP A 11 -18.56 -1.37 -20.26
N GLY A 12 -17.41 -1.94 -19.89
CA GLY A 12 -16.87 -3.14 -20.54
C GLY A 12 -16.47 -2.94 -22.01
N GLY A 13 -16.31 -1.69 -22.46
CA GLY A 13 -15.89 -1.35 -23.81
C GLY A 13 -14.46 -1.83 -24.14
N ALA A 14 -14.05 -1.64 -25.40
CA ALA A 14 -12.70 -2.05 -25.87
C ALA A 14 -11.68 -0.90 -25.85
N THR A 15 -12.10 0.33 -25.54
CA THR A 15 -11.28 1.54 -25.69
C THR A 15 -10.98 2.18 -24.33
N TRP A 16 -9.70 2.31 -24.01
CA TRP A 16 -9.22 3.01 -22.82
C TRP A 16 -9.18 4.52 -23.07
N HIS A 17 -9.72 5.30 -22.13
CA HIS A 17 -9.71 6.75 -22.15
C HIS A 17 -8.66 7.28 -21.17
N ASP A 18 -7.76 8.13 -21.67
CA ASP A 18 -6.77 8.84 -20.84
C ASP A 18 -7.46 9.94 -20.02
N LEU A 19 -7.30 9.92 -18.70
CA LEU A 19 -7.75 10.95 -17.79
C LEU A 19 -6.68 12.05 -17.69
N ALA A 20 -6.50 12.78 -18.79
CA ALA A 20 -5.33 13.63 -18.99
C ALA A 20 -5.26 14.84 -18.05
N THR A 21 -6.41 15.32 -17.58
CA THR A 21 -6.52 16.45 -16.64
C THR A 21 -5.85 16.19 -15.29
N LEU A 22 -5.56 14.92 -14.96
CA LEU A 22 -4.71 14.56 -13.81
C LEU A 22 -3.38 15.32 -13.87
N ARG A 23 -2.79 15.47 -15.05
CA ARG A 23 -1.47 16.09 -15.25
C ARG A 23 -1.50 17.62 -15.31
N ASP A 24 -2.69 18.23 -15.18
CA ASP A 24 -2.85 19.68 -15.11
C ASP A 24 -2.83 20.21 -13.65
N LEU A 25 -2.72 19.32 -12.65
CA LEU A 25 -2.66 19.70 -11.25
C LEU A 25 -1.42 20.57 -10.93
N PRO A 26 -1.53 21.58 -10.04
CA PRO A 26 -0.39 22.43 -9.66
C PRO A 26 0.86 21.65 -9.20
N SER A 27 0.67 20.55 -8.47
CA SER A 27 1.77 19.73 -7.98
C SER A 27 2.45 18.87 -9.06
N ALA A 28 1.88 18.76 -10.27
CA ALA A 28 2.39 17.88 -11.34
C ALA A 28 3.86 18.14 -11.69
N SER A 29 4.28 19.41 -11.67
CA SER A 29 5.67 19.82 -11.92
C SER A 29 6.68 19.34 -10.85
N SER A 30 6.19 18.90 -9.69
CA SER A 30 7.00 18.45 -8.56
C SER A 30 7.02 16.93 -8.37
N TRP A 31 6.24 16.17 -9.14
CA TRP A 31 6.18 14.71 -9.03
C TRP A 31 7.46 14.08 -9.58
N SER A 32 8.11 13.26 -8.76
CA SER A 32 9.37 12.60 -9.11
C SER A 32 9.53 11.25 -8.39
N PHE A 33 10.17 10.29 -9.05
CA PHE A 33 10.50 8.96 -8.56
C PHE A 33 12.02 8.92 -8.44
N PRO A 34 12.56 8.99 -7.21
CA PRO A 34 13.99 9.01 -6.99
C PRO A 34 14.65 7.76 -7.62
N PRO A 35 15.80 7.90 -8.32
CA PRO A 35 16.71 9.05 -8.35
C PRO A 35 16.49 10.06 -9.50
N ARG A 36 15.39 10.01 -10.25
CA ARG A 36 15.19 10.84 -11.45
C ARG A 36 14.12 11.93 -11.22
N PRO A 37 14.47 13.22 -11.30
CA PRO A 37 13.52 14.32 -11.03
C PRO A 37 12.35 14.41 -12.03
N ASN A 38 12.42 13.74 -13.18
CA ASN A 38 11.41 13.83 -14.25
C ASN A 38 10.66 12.51 -14.53
N SER A 39 10.78 11.50 -13.67
CA SER A 39 9.98 10.27 -13.77
C SER A 39 9.02 10.24 -12.61
N ASN A 40 7.76 9.90 -12.79
CA ASN A 40 6.81 9.67 -11.70
C ASN A 40 5.82 8.60 -12.16
N LEU A 41 5.17 7.94 -11.21
CA LEU A 41 4.25 6.87 -11.54
C LEU A 41 3.00 6.86 -10.68
N VAL A 42 1.86 6.58 -11.31
CA VAL A 42 0.65 6.17 -10.57
C VAL A 42 0.95 4.83 -9.93
N ARG A 43 0.86 4.80 -8.60
CA ARG A 43 1.22 3.64 -7.78
C ARG A 43 0.01 2.90 -7.22
N SER A 44 -0.96 3.65 -6.70
CA SER A 44 -2.20 3.11 -6.16
C SER A 44 -3.39 3.90 -6.69
N ILE A 45 -4.47 3.20 -7.01
CA ILE A 45 -5.77 3.78 -7.35
C ILE A 45 -6.79 3.14 -6.41
N THR A 46 -7.46 3.96 -5.61
CA THR A 46 -8.34 3.49 -4.54
C THR A 46 -9.73 4.10 -4.73
N PRO A 47 -10.69 3.33 -5.26
CA PRO A 47 -12.09 3.75 -5.31
C PRO A 47 -12.70 3.85 -3.92
N ASP A 48 -13.61 4.79 -3.75
CA ASP A 48 -14.38 4.93 -2.53
C ASP A 48 -15.57 3.94 -2.52
N PRO A 49 -15.70 3.07 -1.51
CA PRO A 49 -16.80 2.10 -1.45
C PRO A 49 -18.16 2.73 -1.06
N HIS A 50 -18.18 3.98 -0.60
CA HIS A 50 -19.36 4.70 -0.12
C HIS A 50 -19.82 5.82 -1.05
N VAL A 51 -18.91 6.38 -1.85
CA VAL A 51 -19.19 7.52 -2.74
C VAL A 51 -18.83 7.17 -4.17
N THR A 52 -19.85 6.81 -4.96
CA THR A 52 -19.71 6.48 -6.38
C THR A 52 -18.97 7.59 -7.13
N GLY A 53 -17.92 7.22 -7.87
CA GLY A 53 -17.11 8.14 -8.65
C GLY A 53 -15.97 8.77 -7.87
N ARG A 54 -15.99 8.77 -6.54
CA ARG A 54 -14.84 9.25 -5.77
C ARG A 54 -13.69 8.25 -5.87
N ILE A 55 -12.53 8.71 -6.32
CA ILE A 55 -11.30 7.92 -6.45
C ILE A 55 -10.12 8.69 -5.89
N PHE A 56 -9.22 7.99 -5.22
CA PHE A 56 -7.95 8.51 -4.74
C PHE A 56 -6.81 7.90 -5.54
N VAL A 57 -5.78 8.69 -5.85
CA VAL A 57 -4.64 8.26 -6.66
C VAL A 57 -3.34 8.68 -5.97
N ALA A 58 -2.53 7.68 -5.65
CA ALA A 58 -1.18 7.88 -5.15
C ALA A 58 -0.19 7.96 -6.32
N ILE A 59 0.58 9.04 -6.36
CA ILE A 59 1.64 9.28 -7.33
C ILE A 59 2.97 9.16 -6.60
N GLU A 60 3.71 8.12 -6.97
CA GLU A 60 5.01 7.78 -6.38
C GLU A 60 6.13 8.46 -7.19
N ALA A 61 6.90 9.39 -6.61
CA ALA A 61 6.59 10.17 -5.42
C ALA A 61 6.06 11.55 -5.84
N GLY A 62 5.21 12.15 -5.02
CA GLY A 62 4.84 13.54 -5.20
C GLY A 62 3.49 13.89 -4.60
N ALA A 63 2.46 13.07 -4.77
CA ALA A 63 1.13 13.48 -4.33
C ALA A 63 0.19 12.32 -4.09
N LEU A 64 -0.70 12.52 -3.12
CA LEU A 64 -1.95 11.80 -3.03
C LEU A 64 -3.06 12.77 -3.41
N VAL A 65 -3.72 12.50 -4.54
CA VAL A 65 -4.74 13.37 -5.14
C VAL A 65 -6.07 12.63 -5.19
N PHE A 66 -7.17 13.34 -5.37
CA PHE A 66 -8.47 12.69 -5.51
C PHE A 66 -9.35 13.34 -6.57
N SER A 67 -10.26 12.55 -7.12
CA SER A 67 -11.33 13.00 -7.97
C SER A 67 -12.67 12.63 -7.33
N PRO A 68 -13.65 13.55 -7.23
CA PRO A 68 -14.96 13.23 -6.69
C PRO A 68 -15.91 12.62 -7.73
N ASP A 69 -15.57 12.67 -9.01
CA ASP A 69 -16.50 12.49 -10.13
C ASP A 69 -15.96 11.55 -11.23
N GLY A 70 -15.13 10.59 -10.83
CA GLY A 70 -14.67 9.51 -11.69
C GLY A 70 -13.53 9.91 -12.64
N GLY A 71 -12.78 10.95 -12.28
CA GLY A 71 -11.62 11.44 -12.99
C GLY A 71 -11.87 12.68 -13.86
N ASN A 72 -13.05 13.30 -13.78
CA ASN A 72 -13.35 14.49 -14.59
C ASN A 72 -12.73 15.75 -13.98
N GLN A 73 -12.82 15.89 -12.65
CA GLN A 73 -12.17 16.93 -11.87
C GLN A 73 -11.21 16.31 -10.85
N TRP A 74 -10.11 16.99 -10.59
CA TRP A 74 -9.07 16.55 -9.65
C TRP A 74 -8.81 17.62 -8.61
N HIS A 75 -8.58 17.18 -7.39
CA HIS A 75 -8.15 17.98 -6.26
C HIS A 75 -6.75 17.55 -5.87
N ASP A 76 -5.87 18.54 -5.71
CA ASP A 76 -4.46 18.34 -5.37
C ASP A 76 -4.30 17.91 -3.89
N ARG A 77 -3.08 17.51 -3.52
CA ARG A 77 -2.70 17.13 -2.16
C ARG A 77 -2.88 18.30 -1.18
N THR A 78 -3.23 17.99 0.07
CA THR A 78 -3.13 18.94 1.17
C THR A 78 -1.66 19.06 1.64
N PRO A 79 -1.27 20.16 2.33
CA PRO A 79 0.13 20.36 2.75
C PRO A 79 0.70 19.22 3.60
N ASP A 80 -0.12 18.61 4.45
CA ASP A 80 0.30 17.53 5.35
C ASP A 80 0.12 16.12 4.77
N SER A 81 -0.47 16.00 3.57
CA SER A 81 -0.68 14.74 2.87
C SER A 81 0.63 13.94 2.71
N PRO A 82 0.58 12.59 2.77
CA PRO A 82 1.71 11.78 2.36
C PRO A 82 2.08 12.06 0.90
N LEU A 83 3.37 12.01 0.61
CA LEU A 83 3.93 12.32 -0.70
C LEU A 83 4.35 11.06 -1.44
N ASP A 84 4.73 10.02 -0.72
CA ASP A 84 5.32 8.80 -1.28
C ASP A 84 4.48 7.57 -0.90
N THR A 85 3.16 7.66 -1.11
CA THR A 85 2.24 6.55 -0.77
C THR A 85 2.43 5.37 -1.71
N HIS A 86 2.88 4.23 -1.18
CA HIS A 86 3.05 3.00 -1.95
C HIS A 86 1.78 2.15 -2.01
N THR A 87 0.98 2.18 -0.94
CA THR A 87 -0.33 1.52 -0.88
C THR A 87 -1.32 2.43 -0.16
N LEU A 88 -2.47 2.67 -0.79
CA LEU A 88 -3.60 3.40 -0.20
C LEU A 88 -4.83 2.50 -0.16
N LEU A 89 -5.47 2.39 1.00
CA LEU A 89 -6.69 1.60 1.18
C LEU A 89 -7.81 2.42 1.81
N MET A 90 -9.04 1.97 1.55
CA MET A 90 -10.26 2.37 2.25
C MET A 90 -10.95 1.12 2.80
N HIS A 91 -11.72 1.28 3.87
CA HIS A 91 -12.42 0.18 4.51
C HIS A 91 -13.95 0.38 4.45
N PRO A 92 -14.75 -0.61 3.98
CA PRO A 92 -16.21 -0.49 3.89
C PRO A 92 -16.95 -0.28 5.22
N LEU A 93 -16.30 -0.57 6.36
CA LEU A 93 -16.86 -0.31 7.69
C LEU A 93 -16.34 0.99 8.33
N ALA A 94 -15.47 1.73 7.65
CA ALA A 94 -14.91 3.00 8.13
C ALA A 94 -15.02 4.09 7.04
N PRO A 95 -16.21 4.68 6.86
CA PRO A 95 -16.44 5.67 5.82
C PRO A 95 -15.52 6.89 5.99
N ASN A 96 -15.06 7.44 4.87
CA ASN A 96 -14.07 8.53 4.79
C ASN A 96 -12.68 8.22 5.38
N ARG A 97 -12.44 7.00 5.89
CA ARG A 97 -11.12 6.64 6.40
C ARG A 97 -10.19 6.20 5.27
N LEU A 98 -9.03 6.82 5.19
CA LEU A 98 -7.93 6.44 4.32
C LEU A 98 -6.77 5.92 5.15
N TYR A 99 -6.11 4.90 4.64
CA TYR A 99 -4.94 4.28 5.24
C TYR A 99 -3.83 4.34 4.19
N SER A 100 -2.65 4.86 4.55
CA SER A 100 -1.52 5.00 3.65
C SER A 100 -0.27 4.37 4.27
N ALA A 101 0.34 3.43 3.53
CA ALA A 101 1.69 2.96 3.75
C ALA A 101 2.61 3.66 2.75
N ALA A 102 3.62 4.37 3.24
CA ALA A 102 4.42 5.32 2.47
C ALA A 102 5.93 5.19 2.70
N GLY A 103 6.71 5.62 1.70
CA GLY A 103 8.16 5.78 1.78
C GLY A 103 8.61 7.02 2.55
N ASP A 104 7.68 7.94 2.86
CA ASP A 104 7.92 9.19 3.61
C ASP A 104 8.58 8.95 4.99
N GLY A 105 8.40 7.75 5.55
CA GLY A 105 9.03 7.31 6.80
C GLY A 105 10.57 7.34 6.77
N LEU A 106 11.20 7.34 5.59
CA LEU A 106 12.65 7.53 5.47
C LEU A 106 13.11 8.95 5.80
N ARG A 107 12.25 9.94 5.64
CA ARG A 107 12.53 11.34 5.98
C ARG A 107 12.06 11.66 7.41
N ALA A 108 10.89 11.14 7.77
CA ALA A 108 10.26 11.37 9.05
C ALA A 108 9.55 10.08 9.50
N PRO A 109 10.11 9.32 10.47
CA PRO A 109 9.65 7.98 10.87
C PRO A 109 8.14 7.82 11.07
N GLU A 110 7.48 8.84 11.61
CA GLU A 110 6.04 8.89 11.83
C GLU A 110 5.22 8.90 10.54
N ARG A 111 5.76 9.47 9.45
CA ARG A 111 5.09 9.59 8.15
C ARG A 111 5.12 8.32 7.31
N GLY A 112 5.75 7.24 7.79
CA GLY A 112 5.69 5.94 7.09
C GLY A 112 4.27 5.38 7.02
N TYR A 113 3.46 5.60 8.06
CA TYR A 113 2.06 5.20 8.10
C TYR A 113 1.17 6.40 8.43
N ASN A 114 0.15 6.62 7.59
CA ASN A 114 -0.73 7.79 7.69
C ASN A 114 -2.19 7.34 7.63
N GLU A 115 -3.03 7.93 8.46
CA GLU A 115 -4.47 7.74 8.44
C GLU A 115 -5.18 9.09 8.30
N SER A 116 -6.23 9.13 7.49
CA SER A 116 -7.16 10.26 7.46
C SER A 116 -8.54 9.77 7.85
N TYR A 117 -9.29 10.55 8.62
CA TYR A 117 -10.68 10.26 9.00
C TYR A 117 -11.70 11.13 8.24
N ASP A 118 -11.23 11.99 7.34
CA ASP A 118 -12.01 13.01 6.64
C ASP A 118 -11.71 13.03 5.14
N ALA A 119 -11.49 11.84 4.55
CA ALA A 119 -11.25 11.64 3.13
C ALA A 119 -10.04 12.41 2.58
N GLY A 120 -8.98 12.54 3.38
CA GLY A 120 -7.68 13.08 2.98
C GLY A 120 -7.50 14.56 3.25
N ALA A 121 -8.45 15.23 3.92
CA ALA A 121 -8.33 16.64 4.26
C ALA A 121 -7.29 16.86 5.38
N THR A 122 -7.27 15.99 6.40
CA THR A 122 -6.28 15.96 7.47
C THR A 122 -5.70 14.56 7.66
N TRP A 123 -4.49 14.50 8.21
CA TRP A 123 -3.71 13.27 8.35
C TRP A 123 -3.15 13.11 9.77
N HIS A 124 -3.21 11.88 10.25
CA HIS A 124 -2.69 11.42 11.52
C HIS A 124 -1.60 10.39 11.28
N HIS A 125 -0.59 10.38 12.16
CA HIS A 125 0.60 9.56 12.01
C HIS A 125 0.74 8.61 13.19
N SER A 126 1.32 7.43 12.95
CA SER A 126 1.62 6.45 14.00
C SER A 126 2.88 5.68 13.63
N ALA A 127 3.89 5.68 14.51
CA ALA A 127 5.13 4.93 14.32
C ALA A 127 5.66 4.20 15.55
N GLU A 128 5.10 4.45 16.73
CA GLU A 128 5.55 3.79 17.96
C GLU A 128 5.49 2.27 17.83
N GLY A 129 6.56 1.59 18.23
CA GLY A 129 6.71 0.15 18.12
C GLY A 129 7.25 -0.38 16.79
N ARG A 130 7.51 0.48 15.79
CA ARG A 130 8.24 0.10 14.56
C ARG A 130 9.69 0.58 14.58
N ASP A 131 10.60 -0.33 14.23
CA ASP A 131 12.01 0.00 13.98
C ASP A 131 12.30 0.30 12.48
N HIS A 132 11.32 0.08 11.61
CA HIS A 132 11.43 0.27 10.16
C HIS A 132 10.27 1.12 9.65
N HIS A 133 10.61 2.16 8.89
CA HIS A 133 9.67 3.22 8.53
C HIS A 133 9.44 3.36 7.02
N TYR A 134 10.23 2.68 6.18
CA TYR A 134 9.87 2.54 4.76
C TYR A 134 8.79 1.45 4.65
N LEU A 135 7.54 1.87 4.47
CA LEU A 135 6.39 0.95 4.39
C LEU A 135 5.93 0.79 2.95
N TRP A 136 5.58 -0.42 2.53
CA TRP A 136 5.24 -0.69 1.12
C TRP A 136 3.88 -1.36 0.93
N GLY A 137 3.75 -2.61 1.36
CA GLY A 137 2.50 -3.37 1.32
C GLY A 137 1.64 -3.10 2.55
N MET A 138 0.33 -3.18 2.41
CA MET A 138 -0.62 -3.01 3.50
C MET A 138 -1.86 -3.86 3.29
N ALA A 139 -2.45 -4.34 4.38
CA ALA A 139 -3.76 -4.98 4.36
C ALA A 139 -4.51 -4.65 5.66
N ILE A 140 -5.85 -4.58 5.56
CA ILE A 140 -6.76 -4.26 6.67
C ILE A 140 -7.71 -5.45 6.85
N ASP A 141 -7.98 -5.83 8.09
CA ASP A 141 -8.94 -6.89 8.40
C ASP A 141 -10.33 -6.49 7.91
N PRO A 142 -10.99 -7.28 7.05
CA PRO A 142 -12.30 -6.92 6.49
C PRO A 142 -13.42 -6.79 7.54
N ALA A 143 -13.23 -7.37 8.74
CA ALA A 143 -14.19 -7.29 9.83
C ALA A 143 -13.81 -6.25 10.90
N ASP A 144 -12.59 -5.72 10.85
CA ASP A 144 -12.08 -4.78 11.86
C ASP A 144 -11.18 -3.70 11.22
N PRO A 145 -11.71 -2.48 11.01
CA PRO A 145 -10.93 -1.38 10.43
C PRO A 145 -9.74 -0.91 11.28
N GLU A 146 -9.61 -1.37 12.52
CA GLU A 146 -8.47 -1.03 13.39
C GLU A 146 -7.31 -2.02 13.28
N THR A 147 -7.54 -3.21 12.73
CA THR A 147 -6.51 -4.24 12.55
C THR A 147 -5.84 -4.05 11.19
N VAL A 148 -4.60 -3.57 11.22
CA VAL A 148 -3.82 -3.23 10.03
C VAL A 148 -2.47 -3.90 10.06
N LEU A 149 -2.06 -4.50 8.94
CA LEU A 149 -0.72 -5.02 8.73
C LEU A 149 0.01 -4.21 7.66
N VAL A 150 1.30 -3.96 7.88
CA VAL A 150 2.18 -3.26 6.93
C VAL A 150 3.48 -4.02 6.73
N SER A 151 3.93 -4.11 5.49
CA SER A 151 5.28 -4.54 5.12
C SER A 151 6.25 -3.39 5.35
N ALA A 152 7.36 -3.65 6.05
CA ALA A 152 8.33 -2.62 6.42
C ALA A 152 9.77 -3.06 6.15
N SER A 153 10.60 -2.12 5.72
CA SER A 153 12.03 -2.32 5.47
C SER A 153 12.86 -1.15 6.01
N PRO A 154 14.18 -1.32 6.22
CA PRO A 154 15.04 -0.20 6.62
C PRO A 154 15.10 0.93 5.60
N ASN A 155 14.97 0.62 4.30
CA ASN A 155 14.90 1.57 3.19
C ASN A 155 14.44 0.91 1.89
N ALA A 156 14.20 1.72 0.86
CA ALA A 156 13.80 1.29 -0.48
C ALA A 156 14.77 0.26 -1.09
N TYR A 157 16.08 0.43 -0.89
CA TYR A 157 17.08 -0.52 -1.37
C TYR A 157 16.87 -1.90 -0.75
N ARG A 158 16.71 -1.98 0.59
CA ARG A 158 16.47 -3.25 1.28
C ARG A 158 15.07 -3.82 1.04
N ALA A 159 14.10 -3.00 0.66
CA ALA A 159 12.77 -3.47 0.28
C ALA A 159 12.76 -4.21 -1.07
N HIS A 160 13.61 -3.79 -2.02
CA HIS A 160 13.48 -4.17 -3.43
C HIS A 160 14.72 -4.81 -4.07
N HIS A 161 15.90 -4.71 -3.45
CA HIS A 161 17.14 -5.24 -4.03
C HIS A 161 17.27 -6.76 -3.83
N THR A 162 18.34 -7.34 -4.37
CA THR A 162 18.57 -8.79 -4.38
C THR A 162 18.67 -9.40 -2.98
N ARG A 163 18.43 -10.71 -2.89
CA ARG A 163 18.35 -11.48 -1.63
C ARG A 163 19.51 -11.27 -0.65
N ALA A 164 20.73 -11.00 -1.12
CA ALA A 164 21.87 -10.84 -0.22
C ALA A 164 21.69 -9.64 0.73
N GLU A 165 20.92 -8.64 0.33
CA GLU A 165 20.78 -7.38 1.06
C GLU A 165 19.34 -7.02 1.39
N ALA A 166 18.37 -7.71 0.76
CA ALA A 166 16.96 -7.52 1.06
C ALA A 166 16.69 -7.77 2.54
N TYR A 167 15.86 -6.93 3.14
CA TYR A 167 15.44 -7.07 4.52
C TYR A 167 14.05 -6.46 4.66
N SER A 168 13.08 -7.31 4.97
CA SER A 168 11.69 -6.87 5.18
C SER A 168 11.04 -7.71 6.27
N THR A 169 10.18 -7.06 7.06
CA THR A 169 9.34 -7.68 8.07
C THR A 169 7.90 -7.17 7.92
N ILE A 170 6.99 -7.67 8.75
CA ILE A 170 5.61 -7.20 8.81
C ILE A 170 5.36 -6.68 10.22
N TYR A 171 4.73 -5.52 10.32
CA TYR A 171 4.18 -4.99 11.57
C TYR A 171 2.67 -5.04 11.55
N ARG A 172 2.08 -5.23 12.73
CA ARG A 172 0.65 -5.24 12.99
C ARG A 172 0.30 -4.13 13.99
N LYS A 173 -0.83 -3.46 13.76
CA LYS A 173 -1.50 -2.54 14.69
C LYS A 173 -2.94 -2.98 14.88
N THR A 174 -3.46 -2.79 16.09
CA THR A 174 -4.87 -2.90 16.47
C THR A 174 -5.33 -1.65 17.20
N ALA A 175 -6.61 -1.59 17.55
CA ALA A 175 -7.14 -0.55 18.42
C ALA A 175 -6.27 -0.38 19.68
N ASP A 176 -5.95 0.87 19.99
CA ASP A 176 -5.22 1.30 21.19
C ASP A 176 -3.86 0.63 21.44
N SER A 177 -3.29 -0.01 20.42
CA SER A 177 -1.99 -0.69 20.50
C SER A 177 -0.96 0.00 19.63
N VAL A 178 0.27 0.08 20.15
CA VAL A 178 1.45 0.42 19.34
C VAL A 178 1.71 -0.70 18.32
N TRP A 179 2.52 -0.42 17.30
CA TRP A 179 2.87 -1.43 16.32
C TRP A 179 3.69 -2.55 16.95
N GLN A 180 3.47 -3.77 16.48
CA GLN A 180 4.20 -4.96 16.93
C GLN A 180 4.70 -5.74 15.71
N GLU A 181 5.92 -6.27 15.79
CA GLU A 181 6.45 -7.13 14.74
C GLU A 181 5.64 -8.44 14.69
N ALA A 182 5.07 -8.75 13.52
CA ALA A 182 4.10 -9.82 13.30
C ALA A 182 4.69 -10.92 12.41
N ARG A 183 5.78 -11.54 12.87
CA ARG A 183 6.59 -12.48 12.06
C ARG A 183 6.58 -13.93 12.52
N HIS A 184 5.78 -14.29 13.52
CA HIS A 184 5.78 -15.65 14.05
C HIS A 184 5.27 -16.63 12.99
N GLY A 185 6.13 -17.54 12.53
CA GLY A 185 5.83 -18.48 11.45
C GLY A 185 6.18 -17.98 10.03
N LEU A 186 6.72 -16.77 9.89
CA LEU A 186 7.27 -16.26 8.64
C LEU A 186 8.77 -16.56 8.51
N PRO A 187 9.33 -16.52 7.27
CA PRO A 187 10.76 -16.62 7.06
C PRO A 187 11.53 -15.50 7.77
N ALA A 188 12.79 -15.76 8.10
CA ALA A 188 13.67 -14.72 8.66
C ALA A 188 13.74 -13.50 7.71
N PRO A 189 13.69 -12.25 8.24
CA PRO A 189 13.63 -11.02 7.44
C PRO A 189 14.76 -10.86 6.42
N HIS A 190 15.95 -11.38 6.73
CA HIS A 190 17.09 -11.31 5.83
C HIS A 190 16.83 -12.08 4.53
N GLY A 191 17.01 -11.41 3.40
CA GLY A 191 16.72 -11.90 2.07
C GLY A 191 15.24 -11.99 1.74
N VAL A 192 14.38 -11.28 2.47
CA VAL A 192 12.95 -11.11 2.16
C VAL A 192 12.75 -9.72 1.54
N VAL A 193 12.29 -9.70 0.29
CA VAL A 193 11.79 -8.46 -0.35
C VAL A 193 10.44 -8.07 0.25
N ALA A 194 10.03 -6.82 0.10
CA ALA A 194 8.81 -6.30 0.72
C ALA A 194 7.58 -7.19 0.43
N PRO A 195 6.98 -7.82 1.45
CA PRO A 195 5.85 -8.71 1.23
C PRO A 195 4.65 -7.99 0.61
N VAL A 196 3.94 -8.68 -0.28
CA VAL A 196 2.59 -8.28 -0.71
C VAL A 196 1.60 -8.85 0.30
N LEU A 197 0.74 -8.00 0.84
CA LEU A 197 -0.27 -8.38 1.83
C LEU A 197 -1.66 -8.34 1.20
N ALA A 198 -2.51 -9.28 1.57
CA ALA A 198 -3.91 -9.33 1.13
C ALA A 198 -4.83 -9.91 2.20
N THR A 199 -6.12 -9.63 2.08
CA THR A 199 -7.21 -10.24 2.85
C THR A 199 -8.30 -10.74 1.89
N ASN A 200 -9.28 -11.47 2.43
CA ASN A 200 -10.49 -11.87 1.72
C ASN A 200 -11.70 -11.41 2.54
N ALA A 201 -12.61 -10.64 1.92
CA ALA A 201 -13.78 -10.10 2.60
C ALA A 201 -14.70 -11.17 3.23
N GLN A 202 -14.63 -12.42 2.76
CA GLN A 202 -15.40 -13.55 3.31
C GLN A 202 -14.69 -14.28 4.46
N GLU A 203 -13.44 -13.90 4.77
CA GLU A 203 -12.62 -14.54 5.80
C GLU A 203 -12.11 -13.49 6.81
N PRO A 204 -12.95 -13.05 7.76
CA PRO A 204 -12.54 -12.21 8.88
C PRO A 204 -11.26 -12.72 9.56
N HIS A 205 -10.42 -11.79 10.03
CA HIS A 205 -9.17 -12.11 10.75
C HIS A 205 -8.15 -12.93 9.93
N THR A 206 -8.38 -13.13 8.64
CA THR A 206 -7.48 -13.87 7.78
C THR A 206 -6.63 -12.93 6.94
N PHE A 207 -5.31 -13.08 7.04
CA PHE A 207 -4.33 -12.35 6.24
C PHE A 207 -3.47 -13.31 5.42
N TYR A 208 -3.03 -12.84 4.27
CA TYR A 208 -2.10 -13.52 3.39
C TYR A 208 -0.86 -12.66 3.20
N ALA A 209 0.31 -13.29 3.26
CA ALA A 209 1.59 -12.67 3.00
C ALA A 209 2.30 -13.44 1.90
N LEU A 210 2.43 -12.80 0.73
CA LEU A 210 3.21 -13.31 -0.39
C LEU A 210 4.63 -12.73 -0.30
N THR A 211 5.61 -13.61 -0.14
CA THR A 211 7.04 -13.27 -0.08
C THR A 211 7.80 -13.94 -1.22
N ASN A 212 9.07 -13.60 -1.43
CA ASN A 212 9.94 -14.34 -2.38
C ASN A 212 10.23 -15.77 -1.91
N LYS A 213 9.88 -16.13 -0.67
CA LYS A 213 10.17 -17.42 -0.05
C LYS A 213 8.92 -18.27 0.21
N GLY A 214 7.75 -17.85 -0.26
CA GLY A 214 6.51 -18.59 -0.09
C GLY A 214 5.29 -17.70 0.09
N LEU A 215 4.12 -18.35 0.03
CA LEU A 215 2.84 -17.79 0.41
C LEU A 215 2.48 -18.26 1.82
N HIS A 216 2.14 -17.33 2.69
CA HIS A 216 1.78 -17.59 4.08
C HIS A 216 0.38 -17.10 4.38
N ARG A 217 -0.30 -17.75 5.32
CA ARG A 217 -1.63 -17.40 5.81
C ARG A 217 -1.61 -17.29 7.33
N SER A 218 -2.23 -16.24 7.86
CA SER A 218 -2.63 -16.13 9.25
C SER A 218 -4.16 -16.15 9.31
N GLN A 219 -4.72 -16.82 10.32
CA GLN A 219 -6.17 -16.88 10.58
C GLN A 219 -6.55 -16.26 11.93
N ASP A 220 -5.58 -15.59 12.57
CA ASP A 220 -5.69 -15.01 13.91
C ASP A 220 -5.27 -13.54 13.89
N ALA A 221 -5.68 -12.82 12.84
CA ALA A 221 -5.45 -11.41 12.62
C ALA A 221 -3.96 -11.03 12.47
N GLY A 222 -3.13 -11.92 11.94
CA GLY A 222 -1.70 -11.67 11.71
C GLY A 222 -0.78 -12.03 12.87
N GLN A 223 -1.27 -12.72 13.90
CA GLN A 223 -0.46 -13.09 15.07
C GLN A 223 0.47 -14.28 14.77
N VAL A 224 -0.06 -15.33 14.14
CA VAL A 224 0.70 -16.53 13.75
C VAL A 224 0.45 -16.85 12.28
N TRP A 225 1.53 -17.20 11.58
CA TRP A 225 1.52 -17.53 10.17
C TRP A 225 1.84 -19.00 9.93
N ALA A 226 1.14 -19.59 8.98
CA ALA A 226 1.44 -20.91 8.43
C ALA A 226 1.82 -20.76 6.95
N SER A 227 2.86 -21.48 6.53
CA SER A 227 3.19 -21.60 5.10
C SER A 227 2.09 -22.39 4.39
N LEU A 228 1.64 -21.91 3.23
CA LEU A 228 0.73 -22.65 2.36
C LEU A 228 1.53 -23.57 1.42
N PRO A 229 1.05 -24.79 1.15
CA PRO A 229 1.77 -25.78 0.34
C PRO A 229 1.65 -25.48 -1.16
N VAL A 230 2.08 -24.29 -1.58
CA VAL A 230 2.17 -23.89 -2.99
C VAL A 230 3.56 -24.25 -3.52
N PRO A 231 3.67 -24.97 -4.66
CA PRO A 231 4.96 -25.26 -5.27
C PRO A 231 5.78 -23.99 -5.49
N TRP A 232 6.99 -23.95 -4.96
CA TRP A 232 7.86 -22.78 -5.01
C TRP A 232 9.09 -23.04 -5.87
N GLN A 233 9.32 -22.20 -6.87
CA GLN A 233 10.47 -22.32 -7.76
C GLN A 233 11.65 -21.50 -7.23
N ASP A 234 12.87 -22.02 -7.37
CA ASP A 234 14.10 -21.32 -6.95
C ASP A 234 14.26 -19.94 -7.61
N ALA A 235 13.76 -19.79 -8.84
CA ALA A 235 13.76 -18.51 -9.53
C ALA A 235 12.99 -17.41 -8.76
N TYR A 236 11.92 -17.76 -8.04
CA TYR A 236 11.11 -16.81 -7.27
C TYR A 236 11.86 -16.22 -6.07
N LEU A 237 12.88 -16.92 -5.56
CA LEU A 237 13.73 -16.42 -4.47
C LEU A 237 14.44 -15.11 -4.85
N ASN A 238 14.61 -14.84 -6.15
CA ASN A 238 15.30 -13.68 -6.70
C ASN A 238 14.37 -12.69 -7.41
N GLN A 239 13.05 -12.84 -7.27
CA GLN A 239 12.06 -11.98 -7.92
C GLN A 239 11.28 -11.14 -6.92
N HIS A 240 10.85 -9.96 -7.38
CA HIS A 240 9.92 -9.12 -6.65
C HIS A 240 8.48 -9.51 -7.00
N GLN A 241 7.68 -9.84 -5.99
CA GLN A 241 6.27 -10.16 -6.20
C GLN A 241 5.52 -8.87 -6.55
N GLN A 242 4.58 -8.96 -7.49
CA GLN A 242 3.89 -7.79 -8.02
C GLN A 242 2.53 -7.59 -7.37
N ALA A 243 1.75 -8.67 -7.22
CA ALA A 243 0.41 -8.64 -6.66
C ALA A 243 0.00 -10.01 -6.11
N LEU A 244 -0.97 -10.00 -5.21
CA LEU A 244 -1.70 -11.16 -4.72
C LEU A 244 -3.18 -10.81 -4.75
N LEU A 245 -3.99 -11.66 -5.38
CA LEU A 245 -5.44 -11.56 -5.33
C LEU A 245 -5.99 -12.83 -4.68
N VAL A 246 -6.80 -12.65 -3.64
CA VAL A 246 -7.50 -13.75 -2.97
C VAL A 246 -8.98 -13.63 -3.33
N VAL A 247 -9.48 -14.62 -4.05
CA VAL A 247 -10.90 -14.70 -4.46
C VAL A 247 -11.56 -15.86 -3.74
N SER A 248 -12.80 -15.65 -3.32
CA SER A 248 -13.65 -16.77 -2.89
C SER A 248 -14.12 -17.53 -4.14
N ALA A 249 -14.17 -18.85 -4.02
CA ALA A 249 -14.70 -19.73 -5.08
C ALA A 249 -16.23 -19.63 -5.20
#